data_AF-A0A545UK17-F1
#
_entry.id   AF-A0A545UK17-F1
#
_cell.length_a   1.000
_cell.length_b   1.000
_cell.length_c   1.000
_cell.angle_alpha   90.00
_cell.angle_beta   90.00
_cell.angle_gamma   90.00
#
_symmetry.space_group_name_H-M   'P 1'
#
loop_
_entity.id
_entity.type
_entity.pdbx_description
1 polymer ?
#
loop_
_entity_poly.entity_id
_entity_poly.type
_entity_poly.pdbx_seq_one_letter_code
_entity_poly.pdbx_strand_id
1 'polypeptide(L)'
;MKKLLITISAMLSFSLSAAEAGLTFPDDKLPILNDDALIVSQQRGMQIYMNNCMGCHSLEFQRYNRAAKDLLIPEDIMIENLLFSEGKVGDLMENTMKTKAAANWFGAAPPDLSVVSRARGTHWLYNYMRGFYVDDSRPYGVNNGVFKDVGMPHVLENMQGLQAKTEKVKGLENDVLYAQADIANARKQLEEGNNTSEAEKMLKQAEKTIHDAEAAMVELAAAGEFFTIVKEGRLSPQEFDSAMADLVNFLDYVGEPIKLERERLGVWVLLFIVGFGFVAYLLKKEYWKDIH
;
A
#
# COMPACT_ATOMS: atom_id res chain seq x y z
N MET A 1 -9.25 -41.44 -7.71
CA MET A 1 -8.38 -40.38 -8.26
C MET A 1 -9.15 -39.28 -9.00
N LYS A 2 -10.11 -39.60 -9.90
CA LYS A 2 -10.94 -38.57 -10.58
C LYS A 2 -11.82 -37.72 -9.65
N LYS A 3 -12.29 -38.25 -8.52
CA LYS A 3 -13.10 -37.51 -7.53
C LYS A 3 -12.27 -36.59 -6.61
N LEU A 4 -10.96 -36.80 -6.49
CA LEU A 4 -10.07 -35.97 -5.65
C LEU A 4 -9.57 -34.73 -6.40
N LEU A 5 -9.49 -34.81 -7.73
CA LEU A 5 -9.11 -33.69 -8.61
C LEU A 5 -10.23 -32.63 -8.74
N ILE A 6 -11.49 -33.04 -8.62
CA ILE A 6 -12.65 -32.12 -8.68
C ILE A 6 -12.77 -31.29 -7.39
N THR A 7 -12.35 -31.84 -6.24
CA THR A 7 -12.40 -31.12 -4.95
C THR A 7 -11.28 -30.10 -4.80
N ILE A 8 -10.12 -30.30 -5.44
CA ILE A 8 -9.01 -29.34 -5.43
C ILE A 8 -9.28 -28.17 -6.39
N SER A 9 -10.01 -28.42 -7.49
CA SER A 9 -10.45 -27.34 -8.40
C SER A 9 -11.46 -26.39 -7.77
N ALA A 10 -12.25 -26.86 -6.79
CA ALA A 10 -13.28 -26.07 -6.12
C ALA A 10 -12.73 -25.19 -4.97
N MET A 11 -11.47 -25.37 -4.57
CA MET A 11 -10.82 -24.56 -3.52
C MET A 11 -9.97 -23.40 -4.06
N LEU A 12 -9.84 -23.26 -5.39
CA LEU A 12 -9.10 -22.16 -6.03
C LEU A 12 -9.98 -21.00 -6.52
N SER A 13 -11.28 -21.00 -6.22
CA SER A 13 -12.25 -20.02 -6.76
C SER A 13 -12.99 -19.26 -5.66
N PHE A 14 -12.27 -18.81 -4.64
CA PHE A 14 -12.79 -17.85 -3.66
C PHE A 14 -11.77 -16.74 -3.38
N SER A 15 -11.23 -16.14 -4.44
CA SER A 15 -10.80 -14.73 -4.37
C SER A 15 -12.04 -13.88 -4.59
N LEU A 16 -12.71 -13.55 -3.50
CA LEU A 16 -13.78 -12.58 -3.41
C LEU A 16 -13.33 -11.29 -4.11
N SER A 17 -14.07 -10.88 -5.13
CA SER A 17 -13.92 -9.59 -5.80
C SER A 17 -14.07 -8.46 -4.79
N ALA A 18 -13.01 -7.69 -4.57
CA ALA A 18 -13.14 -6.31 -4.13
C ALA A 18 -13.34 -5.45 -5.40
N ALA A 19 -14.57 -5.40 -5.88
CA ALA A 19 -15.01 -4.42 -6.87
C ALA A 19 -15.14 -3.05 -6.20
N GLU A 20 -14.00 -2.51 -5.78
CA GLU A 20 -13.80 -1.11 -5.36
C GLU A 20 -12.33 -0.68 -5.59
N ALA A 21 -11.57 -1.45 -6.37
CA ALA A 21 -10.24 -1.04 -6.83
C ALA A 21 -10.42 -0.15 -8.07
N GLY A 22 -10.87 1.09 -7.86
CA GLY A 22 -10.63 2.14 -8.85
C GLY A 22 -9.13 2.28 -9.08
N LEU A 23 -8.73 2.76 -10.26
CA LEU A 23 -7.32 3.05 -10.54
C LEU A 23 -6.77 4.04 -9.52
N THR A 24 -5.61 3.71 -8.96
CA THR A 24 -4.91 4.54 -7.97
C THR A 24 -3.60 5.02 -8.56
N PHE A 25 -3.26 6.29 -8.30
CA PHE A 25 -2.05 6.90 -8.83
C PHE A 25 -1.27 7.64 -7.72
N PRO A 26 0.07 7.55 -7.68
CA PRO A 26 0.93 6.73 -8.54
C PRO A 26 0.72 5.22 -8.31
N ASP A 27 1.28 4.38 -9.17
CA ASP A 27 1.17 2.91 -9.08
C ASP A 27 2.53 2.21 -9.33
N ASP A 28 3.63 2.84 -8.88
CA ASP A 28 4.96 2.29 -9.11
C ASP A 28 5.28 1.17 -8.13
N LYS A 29 6.16 0.26 -8.56
CA LYS A 29 6.65 -0.83 -7.72
C LYS A 29 7.68 -0.30 -6.73
N LEU A 30 7.56 -0.74 -5.47
CA LEU A 30 8.60 -0.55 -4.47
C LEU A 30 9.92 -1.19 -4.96
N PRO A 31 11.06 -0.48 -4.94
CA PRO A 31 12.35 -1.04 -5.31
C PRO A 31 12.74 -2.24 -4.43
N ILE A 32 13.21 -3.32 -5.04
CA ILE A 32 13.73 -4.50 -4.32
C ILE A 32 15.20 -4.26 -3.97
N LEU A 33 15.53 -4.38 -2.69
CA LEU A 33 16.88 -4.23 -2.17
C LEU A 33 17.46 -5.59 -1.76
N ASN A 34 18.79 -5.70 -1.79
CA ASN A 34 19.49 -6.82 -1.15
C ASN A 34 19.56 -6.61 0.37
N ASP A 35 19.91 -7.65 1.12
CA ASP A 35 19.88 -7.63 2.59
C ASP A 35 20.69 -6.47 3.20
N ASP A 36 21.91 -6.21 2.70
CA ASP A 36 22.76 -5.13 3.21
C ASP A 36 22.14 -3.74 2.97
N ALA A 37 21.65 -3.48 1.76
CA ALA A 37 21.00 -2.22 1.42
C ALA A 37 19.65 -2.06 2.13
N LEU A 38 18.94 -3.18 2.38
CA LEU A 38 17.65 -3.20 3.05
C LEU A 38 17.77 -2.74 4.51
N ILE A 39 18.80 -3.19 5.25
CA ILE A 39 19.02 -2.74 6.63
C ILE A 39 19.26 -1.22 6.67
N VAL A 40 20.12 -0.70 5.79
CA VAL A 40 20.39 0.75 5.74
C VAL A 40 19.12 1.53 5.34
N SER A 41 18.33 0.99 4.42
CA SER A 41 17.03 1.55 4.03
C SER A 41 16.06 1.61 5.21
N GLN A 42 15.98 0.54 6.00
CA GLN A 42 15.15 0.47 7.21
C GLN A 42 15.62 1.45 8.30
N GLN A 43 16.93 1.66 8.46
CA GLN A 43 17.46 2.67 9.39
C GLN A 43 17.04 4.10 8.99
N ARG A 44 17.16 4.44 7.70
CA ARG A 44 16.68 5.75 7.19
C ARG A 44 15.16 5.88 7.30
N GLY A 45 14.44 4.81 7.01
CA GLY A 45 12.98 4.75 7.15
C GLY A 45 12.52 4.96 8.59
N MET A 46 13.24 4.37 9.55
CA MET A 46 13.03 4.60 10.96
C MET A 46 13.19 6.08 11.31
N GLN A 47 14.28 6.71 10.87
CA GLN A 47 14.48 8.15 11.09
C GLN A 47 13.32 9.00 10.53
N ILE A 48 12.82 8.67 9.33
CA ILE A 48 11.67 9.37 8.73
C ILE A 48 10.41 9.16 9.59
N TYR A 49 10.12 7.92 10.00
CA TYR A 49 8.97 7.60 10.83
C TYR A 49 9.00 8.35 12.17
N MET A 50 10.15 8.32 12.85
CA MET A 50 10.32 8.96 14.15
C MET A 50 10.10 10.48 14.06
N ASN A 51 10.62 11.11 13.01
CA ASN A 51 10.55 12.57 12.85
C ASN A 51 9.20 13.09 12.33
N ASN A 52 8.45 12.29 11.56
CA ASN A 52 7.27 12.78 10.82
C ASN A 52 5.97 12.06 11.18
N CYS A 53 6.04 10.82 11.67
CA CYS A 53 4.87 9.97 11.85
C CYS A 53 4.55 9.72 13.32
N MET A 54 5.56 9.52 14.18
CA MET A 54 5.38 9.12 15.58
C MET A 54 4.52 10.09 16.40
N GLY A 55 4.49 11.37 16.04
CA GLY A 55 3.63 12.36 16.72
C GLY A 55 2.14 12.03 16.65
N CYS A 56 1.69 11.31 15.61
CA CYS A 56 0.29 10.95 15.39
C CYS A 56 0.05 9.43 15.43
N HIS A 57 1.02 8.66 14.94
CA HIS A 57 0.93 7.20 14.82
C HIS A 57 1.81 6.52 15.85
N SER A 58 1.36 5.39 16.37
CA SER A 58 2.16 4.52 17.23
C SER A 58 2.69 3.31 16.44
N LEU A 59 3.67 2.61 17.03
CA LEU A 59 4.00 1.21 16.73
C LEU A 59 3.88 0.42 18.05
N GLU A 60 2.65 0.28 18.55
CA GLU A 60 2.31 -0.28 19.86
C GLU A 60 2.82 -1.72 20.08
N PHE A 61 3.17 -2.46 19.03
CA PHE A 61 3.75 -3.80 19.16
C PHE A 61 5.27 -3.85 18.98
N GLN A 62 5.92 -2.70 18.75
CA GLN A 62 7.35 -2.60 18.51
C GLN A 62 8.07 -1.96 19.70
N ARG A 63 9.16 -2.58 20.16
CA ARG A 63 10.05 -2.01 21.19
C ARG A 63 11.26 -1.33 20.56
N TYR A 64 11.71 -0.22 21.16
CA TYR A 64 12.88 0.52 20.68
C TYR A 64 14.16 -0.34 20.62
N ASN A 65 14.46 -1.10 21.67
CA ASN A 65 15.65 -1.93 21.75
C ASN A 65 15.64 -3.10 20.74
N ARG A 66 14.46 -3.64 20.45
CA ARG A 66 14.31 -4.71 19.45
C ARG A 66 14.58 -4.15 18.05
N ALA A 67 14.01 -3.00 17.72
CA ALA A 67 14.30 -2.30 16.47
C ALA A 67 15.80 -1.99 16.35
N ALA A 68 16.41 -1.43 17.40
CA ALA A 68 17.83 -1.09 17.40
C ALA A 68 18.70 -2.31 17.13
N LYS A 69 18.43 -3.42 17.83
CA LYS A 69 19.19 -4.66 17.67
C LYS A 69 19.05 -5.25 16.26
N ASP A 70 17.83 -5.36 15.75
CA ASP A 70 17.57 -5.98 14.45
C ASP A 70 18.11 -5.12 13.29
N LEU A 71 18.00 -3.80 13.41
CA LEU A 71 18.48 -2.84 12.42
C LEU A 71 19.95 -2.47 12.61
N LEU A 72 20.69 -3.12 13.51
CA LEU A 72 22.10 -2.87 13.79
C LEU A 72 22.40 -1.40 14.15
N ILE A 73 21.48 -0.74 14.85
CA ILE A 73 21.64 0.61 15.38
C ILE A 73 22.23 0.49 16.80
N PRO A 74 23.39 1.12 17.09
CA PRO A 74 23.91 1.19 18.44
C PRO A 74 22.89 1.79 19.42
N GLU A 75 22.77 1.20 20.61
CA GLU A 75 21.72 1.56 21.58
C GLU A 75 21.84 3.00 22.08
N ASP A 76 23.07 3.51 22.20
CA ASP A 76 23.36 4.91 22.52
C ASP A 76 22.85 5.87 21.44
N ILE A 77 23.12 5.56 20.16
CA ILE A 77 22.62 6.35 19.01
C ILE A 77 21.09 6.33 18.96
N MET A 78 20.49 5.17 19.22
CA MET A 78 19.04 4.99 19.28
C MET A 78 18.41 5.89 20.36
N ILE A 79 18.97 5.89 21.57
CA ILE A 79 18.48 6.71 22.68
C ILE A 79 18.67 8.18 22.39
N GLU A 80 19.84 8.59 21.91
CA GLU A 80 20.18 10.01 21.70
C GLU A 80 19.37 10.64 20.58
N ASN A 81 19.09 9.91 19.49
CA ASN A 81 18.57 10.50 18.26
C ASN A 81 17.13 10.12 17.93
N LEU A 82 16.62 9.00 18.45
CA LEU A 82 15.31 8.47 18.08
C LEU A 82 14.36 8.39 19.27
N LEU A 83 14.84 8.24 20.50
CA LEU A 83 13.98 8.23 21.67
C LEU A 83 13.68 9.66 22.15
N PHE A 84 12.59 10.25 21.65
CA PHE A 84 12.22 11.65 21.97
C PHE A 84 11.45 11.83 23.29
N SER A 85 10.89 10.76 23.84
CA SER A 85 10.13 10.79 25.10
C SER A 85 11.03 10.47 26.29
N GLU A 86 10.57 10.75 27.52
CA GLU A 86 11.27 10.36 28.77
C GLU A 86 11.29 8.83 29.03
N GLY A 87 11.00 8.02 28.00
CA GLY A 87 10.91 6.57 28.07
C GLY A 87 12.26 5.87 28.16
N LYS A 88 12.20 4.55 28.32
CA LYS A 88 13.37 3.66 28.26
C LYS A 88 13.42 3.00 26.90
N VAL A 89 14.62 2.63 26.47
CA VAL A 89 14.81 1.88 25.21
C VAL A 89 14.12 0.51 25.21
N GLY A 90 13.74 -0.03 26.38
CA GLY A 90 12.93 -1.25 26.47
C GLY A 90 11.43 -1.04 26.22
N ASP A 91 10.97 0.20 26.16
CA ASP A 91 9.55 0.54 26.08
C ASP A 91 9.00 0.35 24.64
N LEU A 92 7.68 0.31 24.55
CA LEU A 92 6.96 0.28 23.28
C LEU A 92 6.97 1.68 22.65
N MET A 93 6.91 1.72 21.32
CA MET A 93 6.85 2.95 20.54
C MET A 93 5.43 3.53 20.55
N GLU A 94 5.03 4.08 21.68
CA GLU A 94 3.73 4.74 21.87
C GLU A 94 3.85 6.27 21.75
N ASN A 95 2.72 6.93 21.49
CA ASN A 95 2.61 8.38 21.56
C ASN A 95 1.57 8.81 22.62
N THR A 96 1.54 10.10 22.93
CA THR A 96 0.64 10.66 23.95
C THR A 96 -0.70 11.14 23.36
N MET A 97 -0.99 10.83 22.09
CA MET A 97 -2.17 11.35 21.40
C MET A 97 -3.43 10.59 21.83
N LYS A 98 -4.39 11.30 22.43
CA LYS A 98 -5.67 10.69 22.83
C LYS A 98 -6.55 10.44 21.61
N THR A 99 -6.96 9.20 21.40
CA THR A 99 -7.80 8.74 20.26
C THR A 99 -9.02 9.62 20.01
N LYS A 100 -9.77 9.99 21.06
CA LYS A 100 -10.97 10.84 20.93
C LYS A 100 -10.64 12.27 20.48
N ALA A 101 -9.54 12.84 20.96
CA ALA A 101 -9.10 14.17 20.54
C ALA A 101 -8.62 14.13 19.08
N ALA A 102 -7.84 13.11 18.72
CA ALA A 102 -7.35 12.90 17.36
C ALA A 102 -8.49 12.74 16.36
N ALA A 103 -9.51 11.94 16.68
CA ALA A 103 -10.69 11.79 15.84
C ALA A 103 -11.45 13.11 15.63
N ASN A 104 -11.51 13.97 16.64
CA ASN A 104 -12.12 15.29 16.49
C ASN A 104 -11.31 16.23 15.58
N TRP A 105 -9.97 16.09 15.55
CA TRP A 105 -9.10 16.93 14.73
C TRP A 105 -9.00 16.45 13.28
N PHE A 106 -8.88 15.13 13.06
CA PHE A 106 -8.61 14.55 11.74
C PHE A 106 -9.83 13.86 11.11
N GLY A 107 -10.99 13.87 11.79
CA GLY A 107 -12.20 13.15 11.38
C GLY A 107 -12.19 11.66 11.74
N ALA A 108 -11.01 11.06 11.87
CA ALA A 108 -10.80 9.71 12.38
C ALA A 108 -9.51 9.68 13.21
N ALA A 109 -9.43 8.77 14.18
CA ALA A 109 -8.19 8.60 14.93
C ALA A 109 -7.12 8.01 13.99
N PRO A 110 -5.88 8.56 14.01
CA PRO A 110 -4.75 7.95 13.31
C PRO A 110 -4.60 6.48 13.74
N PRO A 111 -4.50 5.53 12.80
CA PRO A 111 -4.32 4.13 13.14
C PRO A 111 -2.93 3.87 13.72
N ASP A 112 -2.81 2.84 14.55
CA ASP A 112 -1.52 2.21 14.85
C ASP A 112 -0.93 1.61 13.56
N LEU A 113 0.38 1.77 13.39
CA LEU A 113 1.07 1.35 12.19
C LEU A 113 1.90 0.07 12.36
N SER A 114 1.83 -0.60 13.52
CA SER A 114 2.63 -1.79 13.82
C SER A 114 2.47 -2.89 12.77
N VAL A 115 1.29 -3.01 12.16
CA VAL A 115 0.99 -4.04 11.15
C VAL A 115 0.40 -3.44 9.87
N VAL A 116 0.59 -2.16 9.62
CA VAL A 116 -0.04 -1.47 8.47
C VAL A 116 0.43 -2.05 7.13
N SER A 117 1.70 -2.43 7.02
CA SER A 117 2.27 -3.08 5.84
C SER A 117 1.62 -4.43 5.53
N ARG A 118 1.21 -5.17 6.57
CA ARG A 118 0.46 -6.43 6.43
C ARG A 118 -1.01 -6.19 6.09
N ALA A 119 -1.60 -5.11 6.60
CA ALA A 119 -3.02 -4.79 6.40
C ALA A 119 -3.30 -4.19 5.02
N ARG A 120 -2.39 -3.36 4.48
CA ARG A 120 -2.56 -2.63 3.22
C ARG A 120 -1.63 -3.09 2.10
N GLY A 121 -0.49 -3.70 2.44
CA GLY A 121 0.58 -4.02 1.49
C GLY A 121 1.59 -2.88 1.34
N THR A 122 2.85 -3.23 1.07
CA THR A 122 3.95 -2.28 0.88
C THR A 122 3.77 -1.43 -0.38
N HIS A 123 3.25 -2.03 -1.45
CA HIS A 123 2.90 -1.33 -2.70
C HIS A 123 1.90 -0.18 -2.47
N TRP A 124 0.86 -0.45 -1.69
CA TRP A 124 -0.13 0.57 -1.33
C TRP A 124 0.49 1.70 -0.52
N LEU A 125 1.31 1.37 0.49
CA LEU A 125 1.95 2.39 1.34
C LEU A 125 2.92 3.27 0.55
N TYR A 126 3.72 2.67 -0.33
CA TYR A 126 4.70 3.37 -1.15
C TYR A 126 4.04 4.40 -2.06
N ASN A 127 2.94 4.01 -2.68
CA ASN A 127 2.19 4.91 -3.55
C ASN A 127 1.34 5.91 -2.75
N TYR A 128 0.76 5.51 -1.62
CA TYR A 128 -0.01 6.38 -0.75
C TYR A 128 0.82 7.57 -0.26
N MET A 129 2.05 7.35 0.20
CA MET A 129 2.89 8.45 0.69
C MET A 129 3.33 9.42 -0.41
N ARG A 130 3.35 8.97 -1.67
CA ARG A 130 3.71 9.77 -2.84
C ARG A 130 2.54 10.43 -3.55
N GLY A 131 1.32 9.97 -3.27
CA GLY A 131 0.11 10.37 -3.97
C GLY A 131 -0.58 11.63 -3.43
N PHE A 132 0.03 12.38 -2.50
CA PHE A 132 -0.57 13.61 -1.97
C PHE A 132 -0.56 14.72 -3.02
N TYR A 133 -1.70 15.37 -3.24
CA TYR A 133 -1.81 16.50 -4.18
C TYR A 133 -2.72 17.60 -3.62
N VAL A 134 -2.56 18.82 -4.12
CA VAL A 134 -3.34 19.99 -3.72
C VAL A 134 -4.82 19.80 -4.09
N ASP A 135 -5.67 19.97 -3.09
CA ASP A 135 -7.13 19.93 -3.22
C ASP A 135 -7.76 20.82 -2.15
N ASP A 136 -8.10 22.05 -2.53
CA ASP A 136 -8.66 23.06 -1.64
C ASP A 136 -10.06 22.69 -1.11
N SER A 137 -10.71 21.66 -1.65
CA SER A 137 -11.98 21.16 -1.13
C SER A 137 -11.82 20.35 0.16
N ARG A 138 -10.59 19.95 0.50
CA ARG A 138 -10.27 19.11 1.66
C ARG A 138 -9.86 19.96 2.87
N PRO A 139 -10.12 19.49 4.11
CA PRO A 139 -9.82 20.26 5.33
C PRO A 139 -8.35 20.70 5.48
N TYR A 140 -7.42 19.93 4.91
CA TYR A 140 -5.97 20.19 4.96
C TYR A 140 -5.40 20.68 3.63
N GLY A 141 -6.25 21.08 2.67
CA GLY A 141 -5.82 21.57 1.35
C GLY A 141 -5.16 20.52 0.46
N VAL A 142 -5.21 19.23 0.86
CA VAL A 142 -4.62 18.13 0.12
C VAL A 142 -5.56 16.93 0.08
N ASN A 143 -5.45 16.16 -1.00
CA ASN A 143 -6.08 14.85 -1.17
C ASN A 143 -5.03 13.83 -1.61
N ASN A 144 -5.44 12.59 -1.87
CA ASN A 144 -4.52 11.52 -2.23
C ASN A 144 -5.03 10.69 -3.42
N GLY A 145 -4.13 10.37 -4.35
CA GLY A 145 -4.46 9.61 -5.56
C GLY A 145 -4.61 8.09 -5.34
N VAL A 146 -4.22 7.58 -4.17
CA VAL A 146 -4.38 6.17 -3.77
C VAL A 146 -5.50 5.97 -2.76
N PHE A 147 -5.73 6.95 -1.89
CA PHE A 147 -6.80 6.93 -0.91
C PHE A 147 -7.62 8.21 -0.96
N LYS A 148 -8.69 8.17 -1.77
CA LYS A 148 -9.59 9.31 -1.96
C LYS A 148 -10.15 9.80 -0.63
N ASP A 149 -10.29 11.12 -0.53
CA ASP A 149 -10.87 11.80 0.63
C ASP A 149 -10.11 11.53 1.93
N VAL A 150 -8.78 11.44 1.81
CA VAL A 150 -7.88 11.27 2.93
C VAL A 150 -8.11 12.34 4.00
N GLY A 151 -8.08 11.93 5.28
CA GLY A 151 -8.15 12.81 6.45
C GLY A 151 -6.78 13.18 7.03
N MET A 152 -5.71 12.55 6.52
CA MET A 152 -4.34 12.82 6.91
C MET A 152 -3.81 14.09 6.21
N PRO A 153 -3.20 15.04 6.94
CA PRO A 153 -2.48 16.14 6.31
C PRO A 153 -1.23 15.62 5.58
N HIS A 154 -0.66 16.41 4.67
CA HIS A 154 0.60 16.05 4.01
C HIS A 154 1.80 16.28 4.94
N VAL A 155 2.04 15.33 5.85
CA VAL A 155 3.11 15.41 6.87
C VAL A 155 4.53 15.43 6.30
N LEU A 156 4.68 15.16 5.00
CA LEU A 156 5.94 15.12 4.27
C LEU A 156 6.08 16.29 3.27
N GLU A 157 5.24 17.32 3.38
CA GLU A 157 5.27 18.48 2.46
C GLU A 157 6.64 19.17 2.41
N ASN A 158 7.35 19.25 3.54
CA ASN A 158 8.70 19.82 3.56
C ASN A 158 9.71 18.98 2.74
N MET A 159 9.44 17.68 2.56
CA MET A 159 10.24 16.73 1.80
C MET A 159 9.87 16.75 0.33
N GLN A 160 8.58 16.50 0.03
CA GLN A 160 8.07 16.37 -1.33
C GLN A 160 7.84 17.71 -2.02
N GLY A 161 7.45 18.72 -1.26
CA GLY A 161 6.77 19.90 -1.79
C GLY A 161 5.26 19.69 -1.90
N LEU A 162 4.61 20.48 -2.73
CA LEU A 162 3.22 20.27 -3.14
C LEU A 162 3.17 20.02 -4.64
N GLN A 163 2.30 19.09 -5.01
CA GLN A 163 2.02 18.76 -6.40
C GLN A 163 0.53 18.91 -6.70
N ALA A 164 0.19 19.12 -7.98
CA ALA A 164 -1.18 19.14 -8.47
C ALA A 164 -1.31 18.17 -9.64
N LYS A 165 -2.53 17.66 -9.90
CA LYS A 165 -2.80 16.91 -11.12
C LYS A 165 -2.56 17.80 -12.34
N THR A 166 -1.99 17.24 -13.40
CA THR A 166 -1.78 17.98 -14.65
C THR A 166 -3.11 18.29 -15.34
N GLU A 167 -3.14 19.31 -16.20
CA GLU A 167 -4.35 19.68 -16.94
C GLU A 167 -4.86 18.53 -17.84
N LYS A 168 -3.95 17.71 -18.36
CA LYS A 168 -4.31 16.49 -19.09
C LYS A 168 -5.11 15.53 -18.22
N VAL A 169 -4.61 15.24 -17.01
CA VAL A 169 -5.30 14.35 -16.05
C VAL A 169 -6.65 14.93 -15.65
N LYS A 170 -6.73 16.23 -15.32
CA LYS A 170 -8.01 16.87 -14.99
C LYS A 170 -9.03 16.76 -16.13
N GLY A 171 -8.58 16.91 -17.37
CA GLY A 171 -9.41 16.70 -18.57
C GLY A 171 -9.98 15.29 -18.63
N LEU A 172 -9.13 14.28 -18.45
CA LEU A 172 -9.53 12.87 -18.45
C LEU A 172 -10.49 12.54 -17.28
N GLU A 173 -10.27 13.10 -16.09
CA GLU A 173 -11.17 12.93 -14.95
C GLU A 173 -12.55 13.55 -15.22
N ASN A 174 -12.62 14.68 -15.91
CA ASN A 174 -13.88 15.28 -16.34
C ASN A 174 -14.59 14.40 -17.37
N ASP A 175 -13.87 13.84 -18.34
CA ASP A 175 -14.43 12.92 -19.35
C ASP A 175 -15.04 11.68 -18.68
N VAL A 176 -14.35 11.11 -17.69
CA VAL A 176 -14.87 9.99 -16.86
C VAL A 176 -16.12 10.42 -16.10
N LEU A 177 -16.13 11.60 -15.48
CA LEU A 177 -17.27 12.10 -14.73
C LEU A 177 -18.51 12.27 -15.62
N TYR A 178 -18.37 12.85 -16.81
CA TYR A 178 -19.47 13.01 -17.76
C TYR A 178 -19.96 11.64 -18.27
N ALA A 179 -19.04 10.74 -18.60
CA ALA A 179 -19.40 9.39 -19.03
C ALA A 179 -20.12 8.59 -17.94
N GLN A 180 -19.75 8.75 -16.67
CA GLN A 180 -20.48 8.14 -15.54
C GLN A 180 -21.90 8.69 -15.42
N ALA A 181 -22.10 9.99 -15.64
CA ALA A 181 -23.44 10.59 -15.68
C ALA A 181 -24.27 10.05 -16.85
N ASP A 182 -23.65 9.86 -18.02
CA ASP A 182 -24.30 9.26 -19.18
C ASP A 182 -24.72 7.80 -18.93
N ILE A 183 -23.88 7.01 -18.25
CA ILE A 183 -24.22 5.64 -17.83
C ILE A 183 -25.41 5.66 -16.88
N ALA A 184 -25.43 6.55 -15.88
CA ALA A 184 -26.54 6.66 -14.94
C ALA A 184 -27.85 7.02 -15.65
N ASN A 185 -27.81 7.97 -16.59
CA ASN A 185 -28.95 8.36 -17.40
C ASN A 185 -29.43 7.22 -18.32
N ALA A 186 -28.50 6.54 -19.00
CA ALA A 186 -28.82 5.43 -19.90
C ALA A 186 -29.43 4.24 -19.14
N ARG A 187 -28.89 3.89 -17.96
CA ARG A 187 -29.46 2.85 -17.09
C ARG A 187 -30.90 3.18 -16.69
N LYS A 188 -31.16 4.43 -16.32
CA LYS A 188 -32.52 4.89 -16.00
C LYS A 188 -33.48 4.75 -17.19
N GLN A 189 -33.06 5.11 -18.40
CA GLN A 189 -33.89 4.95 -19.60
C GLN A 189 -34.22 3.48 -19.90
N LEU A 190 -33.25 2.58 -19.69
CA LEU A 190 -33.44 1.13 -19.84
C LEU A 190 -34.42 0.57 -18.81
N GLU A 191 -34.35 1.01 -17.55
CA GLU A 191 -35.28 0.63 -16.49
C GLU A 191 -36.71 1.10 -16.78
N GLU A 192 -36.86 2.30 -17.36
CA GLU A 192 -38.15 2.87 -17.76
C GLU A 192 -38.71 2.29 -19.07
N GLY A 193 -37.95 1.43 -19.77
CA GLY A 193 -38.34 0.81 -21.04
C GLY A 193 -38.39 1.77 -22.23
N ASN A 194 -37.82 2.97 -22.09
CA ASN A 194 -37.83 4.02 -23.11
C ASN A 194 -36.52 4.02 -23.91
N ASN A 195 -36.61 4.21 -25.24
CA ASN A 195 -35.46 4.43 -26.13
C ASN A 195 -34.29 3.43 -25.96
N THR A 196 -34.62 2.14 -25.77
CA THR A 196 -33.64 1.09 -25.40
C THR A 196 -32.42 1.00 -26.31
N SER A 197 -32.60 1.11 -27.64
CA SER A 197 -31.47 1.07 -28.58
C SER A 197 -30.53 2.29 -28.47
N GLU A 198 -31.07 3.46 -28.15
CA GLU A 198 -30.26 4.68 -27.96
C GLU A 198 -29.53 4.62 -26.61
N ALA A 199 -30.24 4.22 -25.55
CA ALA A 199 -29.66 4.01 -24.23
C ALA A 199 -28.53 2.97 -24.24
N GLU A 200 -28.69 1.85 -24.97
CA GLU A 200 -27.62 0.85 -25.14
C GLU A 200 -26.38 1.42 -25.87
N LYS A 201 -26.59 2.29 -26.87
CA LYS A 201 -25.47 2.96 -27.58
C LYS A 201 -24.75 3.95 -26.68
N MET A 202 -25.51 4.76 -25.93
CA MET A 202 -24.97 5.69 -24.95
C MET A 202 -24.13 4.95 -23.91
N LEU A 203 -24.65 3.84 -23.37
CA LEU A 203 -23.94 3.02 -22.39
C LEU A 203 -22.61 2.49 -22.95
N LYS A 204 -22.62 1.89 -24.14
CA LYS A 204 -21.38 1.40 -24.79
C LYS A 204 -20.38 2.51 -25.06
N GLN A 205 -20.85 3.67 -25.50
CA GLN A 205 -19.96 4.81 -25.78
C GLN A 205 -19.35 5.35 -24.48
N ALA A 206 -20.14 5.50 -23.42
CA ALA A 206 -19.68 5.99 -22.13
C ALA A 206 -18.70 5.00 -21.47
N GLU A 207 -18.98 3.70 -21.51
CA GLU A 207 -18.05 2.67 -21.04
C GLU A 207 -16.72 2.71 -21.80
N LYS A 208 -16.77 2.90 -23.13
CA LYS A 208 -15.56 3.08 -23.94
C LYS A 208 -14.79 4.34 -23.56
N THR A 209 -15.47 5.46 -23.36
CA THR A 209 -14.84 6.73 -22.93
C THR A 209 -14.13 6.56 -21.59
N ILE A 210 -14.77 5.90 -20.62
CA ILE A 210 -14.14 5.62 -19.32
C ILE A 210 -12.89 4.76 -19.50
N HIS A 211 -13.00 3.64 -20.24
CA HIS A 211 -11.87 2.75 -20.47
C HIS A 211 -10.69 3.46 -21.15
N ASP A 212 -10.95 4.26 -22.19
CA ASP A 212 -9.90 4.99 -22.92
C ASP A 212 -9.26 6.07 -22.05
N ALA A 213 -10.06 6.78 -21.24
CA ALA A 213 -9.54 7.79 -20.33
C ALA A 213 -8.71 7.18 -19.19
N GLU A 214 -9.17 6.06 -18.64
CA GLU A 214 -8.45 5.27 -17.64
C GLU A 214 -7.11 4.77 -18.18
N ALA A 215 -7.08 4.22 -19.39
CA ALA A 215 -5.84 3.80 -20.05
C ALA A 215 -4.87 4.98 -20.27
N ALA A 216 -5.37 6.13 -20.71
CA ALA A 216 -4.56 7.33 -20.89
C ALA A 216 -4.00 7.85 -19.54
N MET A 217 -4.76 7.78 -18.45
CA MET A 217 -4.27 8.12 -17.11
C MET A 217 -3.15 7.19 -16.65
N VAL A 218 -3.25 5.88 -16.94
CA VAL A 218 -2.19 4.91 -16.66
C VAL A 218 -0.91 5.25 -17.43
N GLU A 219 -1.02 5.60 -18.71
CA GLU A 219 0.13 6.02 -19.52
C GLU A 219 0.78 7.30 -18.98
N LEU A 220 -0.02 8.30 -18.59
CA LEU A 220 0.48 9.53 -17.99
C LEU A 220 1.18 9.26 -16.65
N ALA A 221 0.63 8.39 -15.82
CA ALA A 221 1.26 7.98 -14.56
C ALA A 221 2.59 7.28 -14.79
N ALA A 222 2.64 6.31 -15.70
CA ALA A 222 3.87 5.61 -16.05
C ALA A 222 4.94 6.54 -16.66
N ALA A 223 4.53 7.62 -17.33
CA ALA A 223 5.42 8.65 -17.86
C ALA A 223 5.85 9.71 -16.82
N GLY A 224 5.32 9.66 -15.59
CA GLY A 224 5.56 10.70 -14.58
C GLY A 224 4.85 12.03 -14.87
N GLU A 225 3.87 12.04 -15.78
CA GLU A 225 3.09 13.22 -16.19
C GLU A 225 1.72 13.32 -15.47
N PHE A 226 1.47 12.48 -14.47
CA PHE A 226 0.22 12.51 -13.72
C PHE A 226 0.13 13.73 -12.79
N PHE A 227 1.23 14.02 -12.11
CA PHE A 227 1.38 15.16 -11.22
C PHE A 227 2.42 16.14 -11.74
N THR A 228 2.28 17.41 -11.35
CA THR A 228 3.28 18.45 -11.54
C THR A 228 3.55 19.14 -10.21
N ILE A 229 4.82 19.44 -9.93
CA ILE A 229 5.22 20.16 -8.72
C ILE A 229 4.77 21.62 -8.85
N VAL A 230 3.98 22.08 -7.88
CA VAL A 230 3.49 23.47 -7.78
C VAL A 230 4.20 24.26 -6.68
N LYS A 231 4.84 23.56 -5.73
CA LYS A 231 5.70 24.12 -4.69
C LYS A 231 6.82 23.13 -4.44
N GLU A 232 8.07 23.59 -4.57
CA GLU A 232 9.24 22.73 -4.36
C GLU A 232 9.40 22.32 -2.89
N GLY A 233 9.79 21.06 -2.70
CA GLY A 233 10.24 20.51 -1.42
C GLY A 233 11.76 20.62 -1.23
N ARG A 234 12.27 20.07 -0.13
CA ARG A 234 13.72 19.99 0.09
C ARG A 234 14.40 18.86 -0.69
N LEU A 235 13.64 17.87 -1.16
CA LEU A 235 14.13 16.73 -1.92
C LEU A 235 13.68 16.83 -3.37
N SER A 236 14.52 16.39 -4.30
CA SER A 236 14.08 16.12 -5.67
C SER A 236 13.05 14.97 -5.70
N PRO A 237 12.25 14.85 -6.77
CA PRO A 237 11.28 13.75 -6.89
C PRO A 237 11.90 12.35 -6.69
N GLN A 238 13.09 12.10 -7.27
CA GLN A 238 13.76 10.80 -7.15
C GLN A 238 14.31 10.54 -5.73
N GLU A 239 14.79 11.58 -5.05
CA GLU A 239 15.21 11.48 -3.64
C GLU A 239 14.01 11.25 -2.73
N PHE A 240 12.88 11.88 -3.02
CA PHE A 240 11.63 11.67 -2.29
C PHE A 240 11.11 10.23 -2.47
N ASP A 241 11.10 9.72 -3.70
CA ASP A 241 10.78 8.31 -4.00
C ASP A 241 11.66 7.36 -3.18
N SER A 242 12.97 7.61 -3.16
CA SER A 242 13.92 6.80 -2.39
C SER A 242 13.64 6.87 -0.88
N ALA A 243 13.32 8.05 -0.35
CA ALA A 243 12.94 8.23 1.05
C ALA A 243 11.63 7.51 1.39
N MET A 244 10.67 7.47 0.47
CA MET A 244 9.42 6.73 0.68
C MET A 244 9.63 5.23 0.61
N ALA A 245 10.55 4.75 -0.23
CA ALA A 245 10.97 3.37 -0.21
C ALA A 245 11.61 3.00 1.14
N ASP A 246 12.47 3.86 1.68
CA ASP A 246 13.06 3.69 3.02
C ASP A 246 11.99 3.59 4.11
N LEU A 247 11.07 4.54 4.16
CA LEU A 247 9.98 4.55 5.14
C LEU A 247 9.12 3.27 5.06
N VAL A 248 8.78 2.83 3.85
CA VAL A 248 7.97 1.63 3.65
C VAL A 248 8.73 0.36 3.99
N ASN A 249 10.01 0.28 3.67
CA ASN A 249 10.87 -0.85 4.07
C ASN A 249 10.96 -0.97 5.59
N PHE A 250 11.03 0.16 6.31
CA PHE A 250 10.95 0.17 7.76
C PHE A 250 9.59 -0.32 8.27
N LEU A 251 8.47 0.15 7.71
CA LEU A 251 7.13 -0.31 8.12
C LEU A 251 6.86 -1.79 7.74
N ASP A 252 7.49 -2.30 6.68
CA ASP A 252 7.48 -3.73 6.34
C ASP A 252 8.25 -4.55 7.39
N TYR A 253 9.42 -4.07 7.82
CA TYR A 253 10.14 -4.65 8.95
C TYR A 253 9.30 -4.67 10.23
N VAL A 254 8.67 -3.55 10.60
CA VAL A 254 7.86 -3.48 11.82
C VAL A 254 6.67 -4.45 11.76
N GLY A 255 6.00 -4.54 10.62
CA GLY A 255 4.91 -5.50 10.39
C GLY A 255 5.36 -6.95 10.38
N GLU A 256 6.65 -7.22 10.12
CA GLU A 256 7.18 -8.57 10.07
C GLU A 256 8.69 -8.67 10.37
N PRO A 257 9.12 -8.55 11.65
CA PRO A 257 10.55 -8.43 11.99
C PRO A 257 11.41 -9.66 11.65
N ILE A 258 10.78 -10.84 11.49
CA ILE A 258 11.46 -12.12 11.21
C ILE A 258 11.34 -12.55 9.74
N LYS A 259 10.99 -11.64 8.83
CA LYS A 259 10.70 -11.97 7.42
C LYS A 259 11.84 -12.70 6.72
N LEU A 260 13.06 -12.17 6.80
CA LEU A 260 14.25 -12.77 6.19
C LEU A 260 14.54 -14.17 6.77
N GLU A 261 14.39 -14.33 8.09
CA GLU A 261 14.57 -15.63 8.74
C GLU A 261 13.51 -16.64 8.29
N ARG A 262 12.24 -16.21 8.21
CA ARG A 262 11.12 -17.04 7.76
C ARG A 262 11.33 -17.51 6.32
N GLU A 263 11.73 -16.64 5.41
CA GLU A 263 11.94 -16.99 4.00
C GLU A 263 13.12 -17.95 3.85
N ARG A 264 14.24 -17.67 4.53
CA ARG A 264 15.40 -18.56 4.56
C ARG A 264 15.06 -19.95 5.10
N LEU A 265 14.34 -20.02 6.23
CA LEU A 265 13.91 -21.30 6.82
C LEU A 265 12.89 -22.00 5.92
N GLY A 266 11.98 -21.25 5.29
CA GLY A 266 10.96 -21.76 4.39
C GLY A 266 11.54 -22.60 3.25
N VAL A 267 12.64 -22.14 2.64
CA VAL A 267 13.33 -22.92 1.59
C VAL A 267 13.79 -24.29 2.11
N TRP A 268 14.42 -24.34 3.28
CA TRP A 268 14.87 -25.59 3.89
C TRP A 268 13.72 -26.51 4.29
N VAL A 269 12.64 -25.94 4.83
CA VAL A 269 11.43 -26.68 5.18
C VAL A 269 10.79 -27.29 3.93
N LEU A 270 10.67 -26.53 2.83
CA LEU A 270 10.12 -27.01 1.57
C LEU A 270 10.98 -28.13 0.96
N LEU A 271 12.30 -27.98 0.97
CA LEU A 271 13.22 -29.04 0.53
C LEU A 271 13.08 -30.31 1.37
N PHE A 272 12.96 -30.18 2.69
CA PHE A 272 12.71 -31.30 3.57
C PHE A 272 11.37 -31.98 3.27
N ILE A 273 10.28 -31.22 3.09
CA ILE A 273 8.96 -31.77 2.77
C ILE A 273 8.97 -32.53 1.45
N VAL A 274 9.65 -32.00 0.42
CA VAL A 274 9.78 -32.68 -0.88
C VAL A 274 10.59 -33.96 -0.75
N GLY A 275 11.74 -33.91 -0.07
CA GLY A 275 12.59 -35.07 0.14
C GLY A 275 11.91 -36.16 0.99
N PHE A 276 11.33 -35.78 2.12
CA PHE A 276 10.56 -36.69 2.97
C PHE A 276 9.32 -37.22 2.25
N GLY A 277 8.61 -36.36 1.49
CA GLY A 277 7.47 -36.75 0.67
C GLY A 277 7.83 -37.81 -0.37
N PHE A 278 9.01 -37.72 -0.98
CA PHE A 278 9.53 -38.75 -1.86
C PHE A 278 9.76 -40.08 -1.14
N VAL A 279 10.42 -40.07 0.03
CA VAL A 279 10.63 -41.27 0.86
C VAL A 279 9.30 -41.88 1.31
N ALA A 280 8.37 -41.06 1.78
CA ALA A 280 7.03 -41.49 2.19
C ALA A 280 6.23 -42.07 1.01
N TYR A 281 6.40 -41.52 -0.19
CA TYR A 281 5.81 -42.07 -1.41
C TYR A 281 6.39 -43.45 -1.76
N LEU A 282 7.71 -43.63 -1.68
CA LEU A 282 8.34 -44.93 -1.88
C LEU A 282 7.84 -45.95 -0.83
N LEU A 283 7.77 -45.54 0.43
CA LEU A 283 7.24 -46.36 1.52
C LEU A 283 5.79 -46.78 1.25
N LYS A 284 4.93 -45.83 0.86
CA LYS A 284 3.55 -46.13 0.46
C LYS A 284 3.50 -47.12 -0.69
N LYS A 285 4.33 -46.93 -1.73
CA LYS A 285 4.36 -47.84 -2.89
C LYS A 285 4.71 -49.27 -2.46
N GLU A 286 5.63 -49.43 -1.52
CA GLU A 286 6.01 -50.74 -0.99
C GLU A 286 4.87 -51.38 -0.18
N TYR A 287 4.28 -50.66 0.78
CA TYR A 287 3.19 -51.18 1.62
C TYR A 287 1.93 -51.56 0.84
N TRP A 288 1.64 -50.86 -0.26
CA TRP A 288 0.41 -51.07 -1.04
C TRP A 288 0.57 -52.05 -2.19
N LYS A 289 1.77 -52.63 -2.38
CA LYS A 289 2.09 -53.56 -3.46
C LYS A 289 1.20 -54.81 -3.44
N ASP A 290 0.77 -55.26 -2.27
CA ASP A 290 0.01 -56.51 -2.11
C ASP A 290 -1.52 -56.30 -2.07
N ILE A 291 -1.99 -55.06 -2.18
CA ILE A 291 -3.42 -54.72 -2.06
C ILE A 291 -4.05 -54.42 -3.45
N HIS A 292 -3.25 -54.27 -4.52
CA HIS A 292 -3.71 -54.00 -5.88
C HIS A 292 -2.96 -54.83 -6.93
#